data_AF-A0A836VJN2-F1
#
_entry.id   AF-A0A836VJN2-F1
#
_cell.length_a   1.000
_cell.length_b   1.000
_cell.length_c   1.000
_cell.angle_alpha   90.00
_cell.angle_beta   90.00
_cell.angle_gamma   90.00
#
_symmetry.space_group_name_H-M   'P 1'
#
loop_
_entity.id
_entity.type
_entity.pdbx_description
1 polymer ?
#
loop_
_entity_poly.entity_id
_entity_poly.type
_entity_poly.pdbx_seq_one_letter_code
_entity_poly.pdbx_strand_id
1 'polypeptide(L)'
;MLIGGEFDSRPVEHIRDFRFLVEALQPQSAHQLALLVGVVLPRNPAWEAEDSLDELGRLASSASLEEADRILQSRKRIDPTYYIGKGKAAEVGERA
;
A
#
# COMPACT_ATOMS: atom_id res chain seq x y z
N MET A 1 -17.66 39.37 48.93
CA MET A 1 -17.18 38.02 48.56
C MET A 1 -18.27 37.37 47.71
N LEU A 2 -18.18 37.62 46.40
CA LEU A 2 -18.93 36.96 45.31
C LEU A 2 -18.22 35.59 45.09
N ILE A 3 -18.78 34.43 44.72
CA ILE A 3 -19.97 34.00 43.99
C ILE A 3 -20.32 32.57 44.42
N GLY A 4 -21.60 32.25 44.50
CA GLY A 4 -22.08 30.87 44.53
C GLY A 4 -21.72 30.16 43.23
N GLY A 5 -20.80 29.20 43.31
CA GLY A 5 -20.50 28.30 42.19
C GLY A 5 -21.59 27.24 42.11
N GLU A 6 -22.61 27.52 41.31
CA GLU A 6 -23.51 26.50 40.76
C GLU A 6 -22.65 25.35 40.22
N PHE A 7 -23.00 24.14 40.61
CA PHE A 7 -22.57 22.93 39.92
C PHE A 7 -23.07 23.08 38.48
N ASP A 8 -22.18 23.55 37.58
CA ASP A 8 -22.44 23.62 36.14
C ASP A 8 -22.60 22.18 35.65
N SER A 9 -23.84 21.73 35.78
CA SER A 9 -24.38 20.51 35.22
C SER A 9 -24.46 20.72 33.71
N ARG A 10 -23.29 20.78 33.05
CA ARG A 10 -23.28 20.74 31.59
C ARG A 10 -23.81 19.37 31.20
N PRO A 11 -24.95 19.31 30.51
CA PRO A 11 -25.54 18.06 30.11
C PRO A 11 -24.56 17.34 29.19
N VAL A 12 -24.36 16.04 29.44
CA VAL A 12 -23.61 15.10 28.61
C VAL A 12 -24.40 14.86 27.32
N GLU A 13 -24.61 15.91 26.52
CA GLU A 13 -25.59 15.93 25.42
C GLU A 13 -24.98 15.80 24.03
N HIS A 14 -23.69 15.47 23.92
CA HIS A 14 -23.04 15.26 22.62
C HIS A 14 -22.45 13.86 22.42
N ILE A 15 -23.09 12.81 22.99
CA ILE A 15 -22.93 11.43 22.47
C ILE A 15 -23.95 11.19 21.33
N ARG A 16 -24.06 12.14 20.39
CA ARG A 16 -24.98 12.03 19.24
C ARG A 16 -24.32 12.22 17.88
N ASP A 17 -23.03 12.51 17.84
CA ASP A 17 -22.29 12.48 16.57
C ASP A 17 -21.56 11.16 16.43
N PHE A 18 -22.31 10.11 16.08
CA PHE A 18 -21.74 8.87 15.53
C PHE A 18 -20.79 9.16 14.35
N ARG A 19 -21.00 10.27 13.64
CA ARG A 19 -20.13 10.77 12.58
C ARG A 19 -18.70 11.03 13.05
N PHE A 20 -18.50 11.58 14.25
CA PHE A 20 -17.17 11.83 14.81
C PHE A 20 -16.46 10.52 15.16
N LEU A 21 -17.23 9.52 15.62
CA LEU A 21 -16.72 8.18 15.91
C LEU A 21 -16.40 7.41 14.62
N VAL A 22 -17.15 7.61 13.54
CA VAL A 22 -16.84 7.08 12.20
C VAL A 22 -15.58 7.73 11.60
N GLU A 23 -15.39 9.04 11.79
CA GLU A 23 -14.15 9.73 11.37
C GLU A 23 -12.93 9.26 12.17
N ALA A 24 -13.05 9.08 13.49
CA ALA A 24 -11.97 8.58 14.34
C ALA A 24 -11.64 7.09 14.12
N LEU A 25 -12.59 6.33 13.55
CA LEU A 25 -12.40 4.94 13.11
C LEU A 25 -11.99 4.85 11.64
N GLN A 26 -11.75 5.96 10.93
CA GLN A 26 -11.01 5.90 9.69
C GLN A 26 -9.64 5.33 10.04
N PRO A 27 -9.28 4.11 9.59
CA PRO A 27 -7.90 3.70 9.71
C PRO A 27 -7.10 4.80 9.02
N GLN A 28 -6.25 5.52 9.77
CA GLN A 28 -5.28 6.42 9.16
C GLN A 28 -4.64 5.61 8.05
N SER A 29 -4.89 6.02 6.80
CA SER A 29 -4.72 5.17 5.63
C SER A 29 -3.33 4.56 5.69
N ALA A 30 -3.25 3.28 6.03
CA ALA A 30 -1.97 2.59 5.96
C ALA A 30 -1.57 2.70 4.50
N HIS A 31 -0.52 3.47 4.21
CA HIS A 31 0.02 3.58 2.87
C HIS A 31 0.29 2.15 2.39
N GLN A 32 -0.51 1.69 1.44
CA GLN A 32 -0.36 0.34 0.93
C GLN A 32 0.83 0.36 -0.02
N LEU A 33 1.88 -0.36 0.36
CA LEU A 33 3.11 -0.42 -0.39
C LEU A 33 3.00 -1.44 -1.53
N ALA A 34 3.61 -1.14 -2.66
CA ALA A 34 3.72 -2.02 -3.81
C ALA A 34 5.19 -2.36 -4.09
N LEU A 35 5.50 -3.66 -4.13
CA LEU A 35 6.75 -4.19 -4.64
C LEU A 35 6.53 -4.62 -6.09
N LEU A 36 7.13 -3.92 -7.04
CA LEU A 36 6.91 -4.18 -8.47
C LEU A 36 7.89 -5.24 -8.98
N VAL A 37 7.40 -6.20 -9.76
CA VAL A 37 8.23 -7.34 -10.21
C VAL A 37 8.07 -7.58 -11.70
N GLY A 38 9.18 -7.45 -12.43
CA GLY A 38 9.28 -7.68 -13.88
C GLY A 38 10.17 -8.88 -14.23
N VAL A 39 9.96 -9.46 -15.41
CA VAL A 39 10.79 -10.57 -15.93
C VAL A 39 11.36 -10.22 -17.29
N VAL A 40 12.67 -10.41 -17.45
CA VAL A 40 13.35 -10.27 -18.74
C VAL A 40 13.61 -11.66 -19.30
N LEU A 41 13.10 -11.92 -20.52
CA LEU A 41 13.33 -13.17 -21.26
C LEU A 41 14.44 -13.00 -22.30
N PRO A 42 15.09 -14.06 -22.78
CA PRO A 42 16.30 -13.93 -23.60
C PRO A 42 16.09 -13.27 -24.97
N ARG A 43 14.85 -13.20 -25.43
CA ARG A 43 14.46 -12.61 -26.71
C ARG A 43 13.87 -11.19 -26.58
N ASN A 44 13.76 -10.69 -25.35
CA ASN A 44 13.25 -9.37 -25.06
C ASN A 44 14.40 -8.51 -24.54
N PRO A 45 14.57 -7.30 -25.07
CA PRO A 45 15.50 -6.36 -24.49
C PRO A 45 15.03 -5.94 -23.09
N ALA A 46 15.97 -5.64 -22.19
CA ALA A 46 15.64 -5.29 -20.81
C ALA A 46 14.76 -4.04 -20.70
N TRP A 47 14.94 -3.06 -21.60
CA TRP A 47 14.18 -1.81 -21.61
C TRP A 47 12.66 -2.04 -21.79
N GLU A 48 12.23 -3.09 -22.48
CA GLU A 48 10.79 -3.40 -22.60
C GLU A 48 10.17 -3.75 -21.24
N ALA A 49 10.92 -4.45 -20.39
CA ALA A 49 10.47 -4.80 -19.05
C ALA A 49 10.54 -3.60 -18.11
N GLU A 50 11.51 -2.71 -18.30
CA GLU A 50 11.61 -1.43 -17.58
C GLU A 50 10.43 -0.51 -17.92
N ASP A 51 10.12 -0.32 -19.21
CA ASP A 51 8.95 0.45 -19.67
C ASP A 51 7.63 -0.10 -19.11
N SER A 52 7.52 -1.44 -19.05
CA SER A 52 6.35 -2.11 -18.46
C SER A 52 6.25 -1.86 -16.94
N LEU A 53 7.39 -1.82 -16.23
CA LEU A 53 7.42 -1.49 -14.80
C LEU A 53 7.09 -0.03 -14.54
N ASP A 54 7.54 0.89 -15.40
CA ASP A 54 7.18 2.31 -15.31
C ASP A 54 5.68 2.52 -15.46
N GLU A 55 5.03 1.79 -16.40
CA GLU A 55 3.58 1.80 -16.52
C GLU A 55 2.90 1.18 -15.30
N LEU A 56 3.41 0.04 -14.80
CA LEU A 56 2.88 -0.59 -13.60
C LEU A 56 2.97 0.32 -12.37
N GLY A 57 4.04 1.10 -12.23
CA GLY A 57 4.18 2.13 -11.18
C GLY A 57 3.13 3.24 -11.29
N ARG A 58 2.83 3.70 -12.51
CA ARG A 58 1.73 4.66 -12.75
C ARG A 58 0.37 4.08 -12.37
N LEU A 59 0.13 2.80 -12.66
CA LEU A 59 -1.08 2.10 -12.24
C LEU A 59 -1.18 1.95 -10.72
N ALA A 60 -0.07 1.60 -10.05
CA ALA A 60 0.01 1.50 -8.60
C ALA A 60 -0.31 2.85 -7.92
N SER A 61 0.30 3.94 -8.40
CA SER A 61 0.02 5.30 -7.91
C SER A 61 -1.46 5.68 -8.06
N SER A 62 -2.06 5.36 -9.21
CA SER A 62 -3.50 5.59 -9.46
C SER A 62 -4.40 4.78 -8.52
N ALA A 63 -3.93 3.62 -8.07
CA ALA A 63 -4.61 2.77 -7.10
C ALA A 63 -4.32 3.16 -5.63
N SER A 64 -3.74 4.34 -5.39
CA SER A 64 -3.32 4.80 -4.05
C SER A 64 -2.30 3.87 -3.37
N LEU A 65 -1.48 3.18 -4.17
CA LEU A 65 -0.33 2.41 -3.70
C LEU A 65 0.94 3.24 -3.83
N GLU A 66 1.85 3.10 -2.88
CA GLU A 66 3.19 3.69 -2.95
C GLU A 66 4.21 2.63 -3.37
N GLU A 67 4.98 2.89 -4.43
CA GLU A 67 6.03 1.98 -4.89
C GLU A 67 7.18 1.96 -3.85
N ALA A 68 7.38 0.81 -3.22
CA ALA A 68 8.43 0.62 -2.23
C ALA A 68 9.78 0.23 -2.86
N ASP A 69 9.75 -0.64 -3.87
CA ASP A 69 10.92 -1.09 -4.62
C ASP A 69 10.46 -1.79 -5.93
N ARG A 70 11.43 -2.06 -6.81
CA ARG A 70 11.25 -2.77 -8.08
C ARG A 70 12.30 -3.83 -8.31
N ILE A 71 11.87 -4.99 -8.80
CA ILE A 71 12.73 -6.15 -9.05
C ILE A 71 12.60 -6.57 -10.51
N LEU A 72 13.72 -6.58 -11.24
CA LEU A 72 13.82 -7.19 -12.57
C LEU A 72 14.54 -8.53 -12.49
N GLN A 73 13.84 -9.61 -12.86
CA GLN A 73 14.39 -10.96 -12.85
C GLN A 73 14.65 -11.45 -14.27
N SER A 74 15.92 -11.58 -14.67
CA SER A 74 16.28 -12.27 -15.91
C SER A 74 16.01 -13.77 -15.81
N ARG A 75 15.36 -14.36 -16.82
CA ARG A 75 15.07 -15.81 -16.89
C ARG A 75 15.21 -16.34 -18.29
N LYS A 76 15.49 -17.64 -18.42
CA LYS A 76 15.45 -18.33 -19.71
C LYS A 76 14.03 -18.59 -20.21
N ARG A 77 13.09 -18.75 -19.27
CA ARG A 77 11.65 -18.94 -19.49
C ARG A 77 10.89 -18.62 -18.21
N ILE A 78 9.61 -18.28 -18.35
CA ILE A 78 8.69 -18.13 -17.22
C ILE A 78 8.60 -19.44 -16.44
N ASP A 79 8.61 -19.33 -15.12
CA ASP A 79 8.21 -20.43 -14.25
C ASP A 79 6.67 -20.46 -14.19
N PRO A 80 5.99 -21.56 -14.58
CA PRO A 80 4.53 -21.57 -14.62
C PRO A 80 3.87 -21.50 -13.23
N THR A 81 4.61 -21.83 -12.16
CA THR A 81 4.08 -21.79 -10.80
C THR A 81 4.40 -20.47 -10.11
N TYR A 82 5.63 -19.98 -10.26
CA TYR A 82 6.14 -18.84 -9.51
C TYR A 82 6.41 -17.58 -10.35
N TYR A 83 6.19 -17.62 -11.66
CA TYR A 83 6.54 -16.59 -12.66
C TYR A 83 8.05 -16.26 -12.72
N ILE A 84 8.58 -15.68 -11.64
CA ILE A 84 9.98 -15.31 -11.40
C ILE A 84 10.86 -16.48 -10.90
N GLY A 85 10.24 -17.62 -10.58
CA GLY A 85 10.88 -18.85 -10.10
C GLY A 85 10.98 -18.94 -8.58
N LYS A 86 10.96 -20.18 -8.06
CA LYS A 86 10.85 -20.48 -6.62
C LYS A 86 11.82 -19.70 -5.72
N GLY A 87 13.10 -19.66 -6.07
CA GLY A 87 14.12 -18.99 -5.25
C GLY A 87 13.89 -17.48 -5.14
N LYS A 88 13.61 -16.82 -6.27
CA LYS A 88 13.31 -15.38 -6.27
C LYS A 88 11.97 -15.08 -5.62
N ALA A 89 10.97 -15.95 -5.79
CA ALA A 89 9.68 -15.82 -5.10
C ALA A 89 9.82 -15.91 -3.57
N ALA A 90 10.68 -16.81 -3.08
CA ALA A 90 11.00 -16.87 -1.65
C ALA A 90 11.68 -15.59 -1.16
N GLU A 91 12.69 -15.09 -1.89
CA GLU A 91 13.38 -13.83 -1.58
C GLU A 91 12.42 -12.62 -1.57
N VAL A 92 11.48 -12.57 -2.51
CA VAL A 92 10.43 -11.54 -2.56
C VAL A 92 9.51 -11.65 -1.34
N GLY A 93 9.13 -12.86 -0.95
CA GLY A 93 8.30 -13.10 0.23
C GLY A 93 8.97 -12.74 1.56
N GLU A 94 10.30 -12.59 1.61
CA GLU A 94 11.01 -12.06 2.78
C GLU A 94 11.04 -10.53 2.83
N ARG A 95 10.72 -9.85 1.71
CA ARG A 95 10.75 -8.38 1.56
C ARG A 95 9.37 -7.71 1.61
N ALA A 96 8.30 -8.48 1.43
CA ALA A 96 6.91 -8.03 1.40
C ALA A 96 6.21 -8.33 2.73
#